data_AF-A0A434LBP2-F1
#
_entry.id   AF-A0A434LBP2-F1
#
_cell.length_a   1.000
_cell.length_b   1.000
_cell.length_c   1.000
_cell.angle_alpha   90.00
_cell.angle_beta   90.00
_cell.angle_gamma   90.00
#
_symmetry.space_group_name_H-M   'P 1'
#
loop_
_entity.id
_entity.type
_entity.pdbx_description
1 polymer ?
#
loop_
_entity_poly.entity_id
_entity_poly.type
_entity_poly.pdbx_seq_one_letter_code
_entity_poly.pdbx_strand_id
1 'polypeptide(L)'
;MSAVELMMMIQGLSLPTTKMVESIGSGVSPSVYRSYSFVSGDTIEHVVIARAGERAMLQLIHTAAGAAYTANFNLEEGVVVSTSGANIVSASISALGGGWFECKAVVLVASNVTNNVQARMSAAGNLPYAGDGTSGLYIRSIMLRRQGLTANLFPSSDPANAAFTKQNVTVTPTTSPNAPSLITLPDTVEELYIRAIGRMSATKLVEPSGSASPSVYQAKSAVLGDAVVWKVIAKKAERYRLNLFSNSAAIFNCTFDLENGTASGTGASIVALGNGWYECTVTVTATASASTNWQHRIFAASGTHPYVGDGASGLYVQSSKLHLNGGANLFGDSENLSTSAWTKSAGVTTVANAALYLGLLANGADIGGDPYEDGSTELIALKWAALGDSITIAGFYTSVIASQTRMVLTNLGVSGASLGQSTTAYASFGIYNQIANIPADSEVVTIAAGINDFGAQEVVLGVLGQTTTATFYGALWAAVVAIRTQAPNAKIIFFVPYSGDSTHATHRIMRTNGQGNTLDQFMRAVREVALLTSCAYLDVGGESGLGYFMPASYTSDGLHINAAGGLRYGSYCVEGLRRLSRAGYFGA
;
A
#
# COMPACT_ATOMS: atom_id res chain seq x y z
N MET A 1 -11.26 -24.07 1.57
CA MET A 1 -10.12 -24.14 0.64
C MET A 1 -9.40 -25.45 0.88
N SER A 2 -9.12 -26.22 -0.17
CA SER A 2 -8.36 -27.46 -0.11
C SER A 2 -6.87 -27.19 0.04
N ALA A 3 -6.11 -28.17 0.52
CA ALA A 3 -4.65 -28.06 0.62
C ALA A 3 -3.97 -27.83 -0.74
N VAL A 4 -4.58 -28.32 -1.82
CA VAL A 4 -4.11 -28.14 -3.21
C VAL A 4 -4.28 -26.69 -3.66
N GLU A 5 -5.42 -26.08 -3.38
CA GLU A 5 -5.66 -24.66 -3.66
C GLU A 5 -4.70 -23.77 -2.87
N LEU A 6 -4.42 -24.09 -1.60
CA LEU A 6 -3.45 -23.38 -0.78
C LEU A 6 -2.03 -23.47 -1.36
N MET A 7 -1.63 -24.64 -1.88
CA MET A 7 -0.30 -24.83 -2.50
C MET A 7 -0.18 -24.08 -3.83
N MET A 8 -1.23 -24.11 -4.66
CA MET A 8 -1.29 -23.31 -5.89
C MET A 8 -1.23 -21.81 -5.59
N MET A 9 -1.83 -21.37 -4.48
CA MET A 9 -1.74 -19.98 -4.02
C MET A 9 -0.31 -19.57 -3.66
N ILE A 10 0.41 -20.41 -2.89
CA ILE A 10 1.81 -20.18 -2.50
C ILE A 10 2.73 -20.11 -3.73
N GLN A 11 2.41 -20.87 -4.77
CA GLN A 11 3.19 -20.95 -6.02
C GLN A 11 2.82 -19.90 -7.07
N GLY A 12 1.86 -19.00 -6.78
CA GLY A 12 1.41 -17.98 -7.74
C GLY A 12 0.67 -18.54 -8.96
N LEU A 13 0.18 -19.78 -8.88
CA LEU A 13 -0.53 -20.45 -9.97
C LEU A 13 -1.99 -19.97 -10.06
N SER A 14 -2.52 -19.93 -11.28
CA SER A 14 -3.92 -19.57 -11.52
C SER A 14 -4.88 -20.56 -10.86
N LEU A 15 -5.83 -20.06 -10.09
CA LEU A 15 -6.84 -20.89 -9.44
C LEU A 15 -8.11 -20.98 -10.29
N PRO A 16 -8.79 -22.15 -10.30
CA PRO A 16 -10.15 -22.27 -10.81
C PRO A 16 -11.07 -21.24 -10.12
N THR A 17 -11.87 -20.55 -10.90
CA THR A 17 -12.77 -19.49 -10.43
C THR A 17 -13.99 -19.46 -11.34
N THR A 18 -15.10 -18.90 -10.89
CA THR A 18 -16.23 -18.62 -11.77
C THR A 18 -16.49 -17.11 -11.83
N LYS A 19 -16.90 -16.60 -12.99
CA LYS A 19 -17.44 -15.25 -13.12
C LYS A 19 -18.96 -15.34 -13.12
N MET A 20 -19.60 -14.66 -12.19
CA MET A 20 -21.04 -14.41 -12.20
C MET A 20 -21.29 -13.16 -13.02
N VAL A 21 -22.03 -13.26 -14.12
CA VAL A 21 -22.43 -12.14 -14.98
C VAL A 21 -23.94 -11.97 -14.90
N GLU A 22 -24.40 -10.77 -14.56
CA GLU A 22 -25.83 -10.49 -14.44
C GLU A 22 -26.56 -10.61 -15.80
N SER A 23 -27.85 -10.94 -15.77
CA SER A 23 -28.69 -10.88 -16.98
C SER A 23 -29.01 -9.43 -17.36
N ILE A 24 -29.23 -9.19 -18.65
CA ILE A 24 -29.73 -7.90 -19.15
C ILE A 24 -31.21 -7.71 -18.80
N GLY A 25 -31.61 -6.49 -18.45
CA GLY A 25 -33.02 -6.10 -18.28
C GLY A 25 -33.35 -5.42 -16.95
N SER A 26 -34.61 -5.00 -16.77
CA SER A 26 -35.09 -4.44 -15.51
C SER A 26 -35.54 -5.55 -14.55
N GLY A 27 -35.46 -5.31 -13.24
CA GLY A 27 -35.95 -6.26 -12.24
C GLY A 27 -35.01 -7.43 -11.95
N VAL A 28 -33.73 -7.32 -12.31
CA VAL A 28 -32.73 -8.39 -12.19
C VAL A 28 -32.35 -8.56 -10.72
N SER A 29 -32.39 -9.81 -10.24
CA SER A 29 -31.86 -10.22 -8.93
C SER A 29 -30.91 -11.39 -9.11
N PRO A 30 -29.66 -11.15 -9.55
CA PRO A 30 -28.73 -12.22 -9.87
C PRO A 30 -28.37 -13.00 -8.62
N SER A 31 -28.66 -14.30 -8.63
CA SER A 31 -28.44 -15.15 -7.47
C SER A 31 -28.00 -16.55 -7.87
N VAL A 32 -27.06 -17.06 -7.07
CA VAL A 32 -26.69 -18.47 -7.05
C VAL A 32 -27.15 -19.01 -5.71
N TYR A 33 -28.03 -19.99 -5.72
CA TYR A 33 -28.65 -20.48 -4.50
C TYR A 33 -28.89 -21.99 -4.49
N ARG A 34 -29.08 -22.50 -3.29
CA ARG A 34 -29.51 -23.88 -3.05
C ARG A 34 -30.37 -23.96 -1.80
N SER A 35 -31.37 -24.83 -1.82
CA SER A 35 -32.18 -25.15 -0.65
C SER A 35 -31.41 -25.99 0.36
N TYR A 36 -31.56 -25.68 1.64
CA TYR A 36 -31.01 -26.46 2.75
C TYR A 36 -32.00 -26.53 3.91
N SER A 37 -32.02 -27.68 4.60
CA SER A 37 -32.86 -27.92 5.78
C SER A 37 -32.08 -27.62 7.05
N PHE A 38 -32.35 -26.47 7.66
CA PHE A 38 -31.78 -26.05 8.93
C PHE A 38 -32.43 -26.78 10.11
N VAL A 39 -31.63 -27.04 11.14
CA VAL A 39 -32.05 -27.68 12.39
C VAL A 39 -31.93 -26.68 13.53
N SER A 40 -32.99 -26.55 14.34
CA SER A 40 -33.01 -25.66 15.50
C SER A 40 -31.86 -25.96 16.46
N GLY A 41 -31.22 -24.90 16.96
CA GLY A 41 -30.07 -24.97 17.85
C GLY A 41 -28.72 -25.03 17.15
N ASP A 42 -28.67 -25.34 15.84
CA ASP A 42 -27.41 -25.29 15.09
C ASP A 42 -26.93 -23.84 14.93
N THR A 43 -25.62 -23.62 15.04
CA THR A 43 -24.98 -22.40 14.56
C THR A 43 -24.31 -22.69 13.22
N ILE A 44 -24.76 -21.99 12.17
CA ILE A 44 -24.37 -22.22 10.79
C ILE A 44 -23.55 -21.04 10.27
N GLU A 45 -22.49 -21.35 9.52
CA GLU A 45 -21.69 -20.40 8.77
C GLU A 45 -22.01 -20.52 7.28
N HIS A 46 -22.49 -19.43 6.68
CA HIS A 46 -22.54 -19.27 5.23
C HIS A 46 -21.30 -18.51 4.78
N VAL A 47 -20.42 -19.20 4.05
CA VAL A 47 -19.09 -18.70 3.65
C VAL A 47 -18.99 -18.64 2.14
N VAL A 48 -18.62 -17.47 1.62
CA VAL A 48 -18.39 -17.25 0.20
C VAL A 48 -17.02 -16.65 -0.02
N ILE A 49 -16.24 -17.22 -0.94
CA ILE A 49 -14.97 -16.64 -1.39
C ILE A 49 -15.23 -15.88 -2.69
N ALA A 50 -15.11 -14.56 -2.66
CA ALA A 50 -15.44 -13.70 -3.78
C ALA A 50 -14.43 -12.55 -3.97
N ARG A 51 -14.45 -11.97 -5.16
CA ARG A 51 -13.65 -10.81 -5.56
C ARG A 51 -14.49 -9.89 -6.44
N ALA A 52 -14.32 -8.59 -6.27
CA ALA A 52 -14.96 -7.61 -7.15
C ALA A 52 -14.55 -7.81 -8.61
N GLY A 53 -15.52 -7.72 -9.51
CA GLY A 53 -15.30 -7.54 -10.95
C GLY A 53 -15.74 -6.13 -11.33
N GLU A 54 -16.65 -6.02 -12.30
CA GLU A 54 -17.38 -4.77 -12.57
C GLU A 54 -18.50 -4.52 -11.53
N ARG A 55 -18.82 -5.53 -10.70
CA ARG A 55 -19.70 -5.45 -9.53
C ARG A 55 -18.91 -5.77 -8.26
N ALA A 56 -19.20 -5.03 -7.20
CA ALA A 56 -18.47 -5.11 -5.93
C ALA A 56 -19.33 -5.59 -4.75
N MET A 57 -20.67 -5.53 -4.86
CA MET A 57 -21.55 -5.83 -3.72
C MET A 57 -21.99 -7.30 -3.73
N LEU A 58 -21.64 -8.02 -2.68
CA LEU A 58 -22.07 -9.40 -2.42
C LEU A 58 -23.06 -9.42 -1.25
N GLN A 59 -24.20 -10.07 -1.44
CA GLN A 59 -25.19 -10.32 -0.39
C GLN A 59 -25.30 -11.81 -0.10
N LEU A 60 -25.18 -12.19 1.17
CA LEU A 60 -25.51 -13.51 1.68
C LEU A 60 -26.85 -13.45 2.39
N ILE A 61 -27.82 -14.27 1.97
CA ILE A 61 -29.20 -14.15 2.46
C ILE A 61 -29.92 -15.49 2.60
N HIS A 62 -30.78 -15.55 3.61
CA HIS A 62 -31.81 -16.56 3.81
C HIS A 62 -33.04 -15.90 4.45
N THR A 63 -34.25 -16.18 3.94
CA THR A 63 -35.45 -15.41 4.28
C THR A 63 -36.46 -16.14 5.16
N ALA A 64 -36.24 -17.43 5.44
CA ALA A 64 -37.22 -18.20 6.20
C ALA A 64 -37.22 -17.83 7.69
N ALA A 65 -38.41 -17.67 8.27
CA ALA A 65 -38.58 -17.46 9.69
C ALA A 65 -37.88 -18.58 10.49
N GLY A 66 -37.12 -18.19 11.52
CA GLY A 66 -36.32 -19.10 12.34
C GLY A 66 -34.91 -19.37 11.85
N ALA A 67 -34.52 -18.86 10.68
CA ALA A 67 -33.13 -18.81 10.23
C ALA A 67 -32.89 -17.58 9.32
N ALA A 68 -33.57 -16.47 9.58
CA ALA A 68 -33.55 -15.30 8.70
C ALA A 68 -32.30 -14.45 8.91
N TYR A 69 -31.54 -14.22 7.84
CA TYR A 69 -30.37 -13.34 7.86
C TYR A 69 -30.13 -12.70 6.49
N THR A 70 -29.53 -11.51 6.49
CA THR A 70 -28.93 -10.82 5.35
C THR A 70 -27.61 -10.22 5.81
N ALA A 71 -26.53 -10.47 5.07
CA ALA A 71 -25.24 -9.83 5.26
C ALA A 71 -24.76 -9.26 3.92
N ASN A 72 -24.50 -7.96 3.88
CA ASN A 72 -24.04 -7.25 2.67
C ASN A 72 -22.55 -6.90 2.83
N PHE A 73 -21.78 -7.18 1.79
CA PHE A 73 -20.33 -7.01 1.74
C PHE A 73 -19.94 -6.15 0.55
N ASN A 74 -18.98 -5.25 0.74
CA ASN A 74 -18.32 -4.54 -0.35
C ASN A 74 -16.95 -5.19 -0.60
N LEU A 75 -16.80 -5.85 -1.74
CA LEU A 75 -15.59 -6.57 -2.13
C LEU A 75 -14.49 -5.67 -2.70
N GLU A 76 -14.76 -4.40 -3.02
CA GLU A 76 -13.70 -3.45 -3.35
C GLU A 76 -13.00 -2.93 -2.10
N GLU A 77 -13.77 -2.75 -1.02
CA GLU A 77 -13.29 -2.14 0.23
C GLU A 77 -12.98 -3.16 1.32
N GLY A 78 -13.42 -4.40 1.16
CA GLY A 78 -13.19 -5.44 2.16
C GLY A 78 -13.95 -5.18 3.46
N VAL A 79 -15.16 -4.60 3.40
CA VAL A 79 -15.96 -4.27 4.58
C VAL A 79 -17.35 -4.93 4.59
N VAL A 80 -17.87 -5.17 5.78
CA VAL A 80 -19.29 -5.48 5.99
C VAL A 80 -20.09 -4.19 5.92
N VAL A 81 -20.98 -4.07 4.94
CA VAL A 81 -21.76 -2.85 4.68
C VAL A 81 -22.96 -2.76 5.63
N SER A 82 -23.67 -3.88 5.80
CA SER A 82 -24.84 -3.96 6.70
C SER A 82 -25.21 -5.40 7.00
N THR A 83 -25.92 -5.60 8.10
CA THR A 83 -26.52 -6.87 8.49
C THR A 83 -27.98 -6.65 8.91
N SER A 84 -28.83 -7.64 8.66
CA SER A 84 -30.23 -7.63 9.11
C SER A 84 -30.79 -9.06 9.22
N GLY A 85 -31.92 -9.22 9.92
CA GLY A 85 -32.57 -10.51 10.17
C GLY A 85 -32.41 -11.00 11.60
N ALA A 86 -33.43 -11.67 12.13
CA ALA A 86 -33.52 -12.00 13.55
C ALA A 86 -32.52 -13.06 14.03
N ASN A 87 -31.90 -13.80 13.11
CA ASN A 87 -31.05 -14.96 13.43
C ASN A 87 -29.56 -14.72 13.13
N ILE A 88 -29.18 -13.56 12.61
CA ILE A 88 -27.76 -13.25 12.36
C ILE A 88 -27.04 -13.01 13.69
N VAL A 89 -25.93 -13.71 13.91
CA VAL A 89 -25.06 -13.55 15.08
C VAL A 89 -23.94 -12.58 14.74
N SER A 90 -23.29 -12.77 13.60
CA SER A 90 -22.23 -11.89 13.12
C SER A 90 -22.06 -12.00 11.61
N ALA A 91 -21.40 -11.01 11.02
CA ALA A 91 -20.85 -11.09 9.69
C ALA A 91 -19.40 -10.63 9.73
N SER A 92 -18.55 -11.28 8.93
CA SER A 92 -17.13 -10.95 8.84
C SER A 92 -16.66 -11.08 7.40
N ILE A 93 -15.70 -10.23 7.03
CA ILE A 93 -15.01 -10.31 5.75
C ILE A 93 -13.50 -10.33 6.06
N SER A 94 -12.77 -11.21 5.38
CA SER A 94 -11.33 -11.38 5.61
C SER A 94 -10.60 -11.41 4.27
N ALA A 95 -9.60 -10.56 4.11
CA ALA A 95 -8.76 -10.54 2.92
C ALA A 95 -7.97 -11.85 2.79
N LEU A 96 -7.94 -12.40 1.57
CA LEU A 96 -7.15 -13.57 1.19
C LEU A 96 -5.99 -13.19 0.25
N GLY A 97 -5.85 -11.90 -0.08
CA GLY A 97 -4.87 -11.36 -1.03
C GLY A 97 -5.40 -11.28 -2.47
N GLY A 98 -4.78 -10.42 -3.29
CA GLY A 98 -5.14 -10.27 -4.70
C GLY A 98 -6.58 -9.81 -4.97
N GLY A 99 -7.18 -9.07 -4.02
CA GLY A 99 -8.58 -8.62 -4.07
C GLY A 99 -9.62 -9.69 -3.74
N TRP A 100 -9.19 -10.87 -3.27
CA TRP A 100 -10.09 -11.94 -2.83
C TRP A 100 -10.43 -11.82 -1.36
N PHE A 101 -11.69 -12.11 -1.02
CA PHE A 101 -12.20 -12.05 0.34
C PHE A 101 -12.96 -13.33 0.71
N GLU A 102 -12.77 -13.81 1.93
CA GLU A 102 -13.70 -14.73 2.60
C GLU A 102 -14.80 -13.89 3.27
N CYS A 103 -16.01 -13.93 2.72
CA CYS A 103 -17.20 -13.31 3.29
C CYS A 103 -18.00 -14.35 4.06
N LYS A 104 -18.37 -14.07 5.30
CA LYS A 104 -18.98 -15.03 6.21
C LYS A 104 -20.14 -14.41 6.97
N ALA A 105 -21.27 -15.09 7.01
CA ALA A 105 -22.39 -14.83 7.91
C ALA A 105 -22.55 -15.99 8.88
N VAL A 106 -22.61 -15.70 10.18
CA VAL A 106 -22.84 -16.67 11.26
C VAL A 106 -24.28 -16.52 11.74
N VAL A 107 -25.01 -17.63 11.81
CA VAL A 107 -26.47 -17.66 11.99
C VAL A 107 -26.83 -18.67 13.05
N LEU A 108 -27.62 -18.26 14.05
CA LEU A 108 -28.18 -19.15 15.06
C LEU A 108 -29.61 -19.56 14.65
N VAL A 109 -29.81 -20.84 14.37
CA VAL A 109 -31.10 -21.37 13.92
C VAL A 109 -32.06 -21.50 15.10
N ALA A 110 -33.20 -20.82 15.03
CA ALA A 110 -34.25 -20.87 16.04
C ALA A 110 -35.31 -21.95 15.78
N SER A 111 -35.55 -22.36 14.53
CA SER A 111 -36.52 -23.42 14.20
C SER A 111 -36.08 -24.28 13.02
N ASN A 112 -36.57 -25.52 12.97
CA ASN A 112 -36.37 -26.39 11.81
C ASN A 112 -37.05 -25.77 10.59
N VAL A 113 -36.30 -25.49 9.53
CA VAL A 113 -36.83 -24.81 8.35
C VAL A 113 -36.02 -25.15 7.10
N THR A 114 -36.70 -25.28 5.96
CA THR A 114 -36.06 -25.52 4.66
C THR A 114 -36.33 -24.35 3.73
N ASN A 115 -35.28 -23.68 3.27
CA ASN A 115 -35.39 -22.61 2.28
C ASN A 115 -34.04 -22.38 1.58
N ASN A 116 -34.03 -21.47 0.61
CA ASN A 116 -32.89 -21.13 -0.21
C ASN A 116 -31.87 -20.29 0.55
N VAL A 117 -30.64 -20.79 0.59
CA VAL A 117 -29.44 -20.05 0.97
C VAL A 117 -28.85 -19.45 -0.31
N GLN A 118 -28.68 -18.14 -0.35
CA GLN A 118 -28.38 -17.42 -1.59
C GLN A 118 -27.14 -16.54 -1.44
N ALA A 119 -26.29 -16.58 -2.47
CA ALA A 119 -25.29 -15.56 -2.74
C ALA A 119 -25.79 -14.70 -3.91
N ARG A 120 -25.93 -13.40 -3.70
CA ARG A 120 -26.44 -12.45 -4.70
C ARG A 120 -25.43 -11.37 -4.98
N MET A 121 -25.41 -10.86 -6.21
CA MET A 121 -24.62 -9.68 -6.55
C MET A 121 -25.52 -8.46 -6.80
N SER A 122 -24.97 -7.27 -6.60
CA SER A 122 -25.62 -6.03 -7.02
C SER A 122 -24.59 -4.94 -7.34
N ALA A 123 -25.03 -3.86 -7.99
CA ALA A 123 -24.18 -2.70 -8.26
C ALA A 123 -23.94 -1.83 -7.01
N ALA A 124 -24.95 -1.69 -6.13
CA ALA A 124 -24.92 -0.76 -5.00
C ALA A 124 -25.59 -1.29 -3.71
N GLY A 125 -25.80 -2.61 -3.60
CA GLY A 125 -26.48 -3.22 -2.43
C GLY A 125 -28.00 -3.26 -2.54
N ASN A 126 -28.58 -2.73 -3.63
CA ASN A 126 -30.01 -2.73 -3.90
C ASN A 126 -30.39 -3.82 -4.91
N LEU A 127 -31.44 -4.58 -4.59
CA LEU A 127 -32.04 -5.63 -5.42
C LEU A 127 -33.57 -5.43 -5.42
N PRO A 128 -34.27 -5.64 -6.55
CA PRO A 128 -33.72 -5.84 -7.89
C PRO A 128 -33.13 -4.55 -8.49
N TYR A 129 -32.37 -4.68 -9.57
CA TYR A 129 -31.81 -3.54 -10.32
C TYR A 129 -31.87 -3.75 -11.84
N ALA A 130 -31.43 -2.76 -12.62
CA ALA A 130 -31.33 -2.86 -14.07
C ALA A 130 -29.96 -3.45 -14.44
N GLY A 131 -29.95 -4.68 -14.95
CA GLY A 131 -28.74 -5.39 -15.35
C GLY A 131 -28.31 -5.06 -16.78
N ASP A 132 -27.00 -5.00 -17.02
CA ASP A 132 -26.39 -4.66 -18.31
C ASP A 132 -26.01 -5.89 -19.17
N GLY A 133 -26.06 -7.10 -18.59
CA GLY A 133 -25.73 -8.33 -19.31
C GLY A 133 -24.24 -8.65 -19.42
N THR A 134 -23.35 -7.79 -18.90
CA THR A 134 -21.89 -7.92 -19.08
C THR A 134 -21.10 -7.78 -17.78
N SER A 135 -21.59 -7.00 -16.83
CA SER A 135 -20.96 -6.76 -15.54
C SER A 135 -21.15 -7.93 -14.59
N GLY A 136 -20.14 -8.16 -13.75
CA GLY A 136 -20.16 -9.28 -12.84
C GLY A 136 -19.21 -9.18 -11.67
N LEU A 137 -19.23 -10.22 -10.83
CA LEU A 137 -18.21 -10.46 -9.80
C LEU A 137 -17.62 -11.85 -9.96
N TYR A 138 -16.46 -12.06 -9.33
CA TYR A 138 -15.80 -13.36 -9.32
C TYR A 138 -16.12 -14.10 -8.03
N ILE A 139 -16.40 -15.39 -8.15
CA ILE A 139 -16.72 -16.25 -7.01
C ILE A 139 -16.00 -17.60 -7.17
N ARG A 140 -15.27 -17.98 -6.12
CA ARG A 140 -14.50 -19.23 -6.06
C ARG A 140 -15.29 -20.34 -5.39
N SER A 141 -16.00 -20.01 -4.32
CA SER A 141 -16.72 -21.01 -3.56
C SER A 141 -17.94 -20.45 -2.83
N ILE A 142 -19.00 -21.25 -2.75
CA ILE A 142 -20.13 -21.06 -1.83
C ILE A 142 -20.19 -22.28 -0.92
N MET A 143 -20.06 -22.08 0.38
CA MET A 143 -20.07 -23.15 1.38
C MET A 143 -21.06 -22.83 2.49
N LEU A 144 -21.71 -23.87 3.00
CA LEU A 144 -22.49 -23.83 4.23
C LEU A 144 -21.88 -24.86 5.18
N ARG A 145 -21.60 -24.50 6.43
CA ARG A 145 -21.01 -25.43 7.40
C ARG A 145 -21.51 -25.16 8.81
N ARG A 146 -21.46 -26.17 9.68
CA ARG A 146 -21.68 -25.94 11.12
C ARG A 146 -20.45 -25.24 11.71
N GLN A 147 -20.68 -24.32 12.63
CA GLN A 147 -19.61 -23.59 13.30
C GLN A 147 -18.63 -24.57 13.96
N GLY A 148 -17.33 -24.30 13.78
CA GLY A 148 -16.25 -25.16 14.28
C GLY A 148 -15.96 -26.41 13.44
N LEU A 149 -16.75 -26.70 12.40
CA LEU A 149 -16.49 -27.79 11.46
C LEU A 149 -16.04 -27.25 10.10
N THR A 150 -15.32 -28.08 9.34
CA THR A 150 -14.82 -27.74 7.98
C THR A 150 -15.63 -28.38 6.86
N ALA A 151 -16.51 -29.33 7.17
CA ALA A 151 -17.32 -30.04 6.19
C ALA A 151 -18.38 -29.12 5.56
N ASN A 152 -18.41 -29.08 4.23
CA ASN A 152 -19.44 -28.38 3.48
C ASN A 152 -20.75 -29.20 3.51
N LEU A 153 -21.84 -28.55 3.89
CA LEU A 153 -23.19 -29.09 3.95
C LEU A 153 -23.87 -29.06 2.57
N PHE A 154 -23.34 -28.28 1.62
CA PHE A 154 -23.70 -28.40 0.21
C PHE A 154 -22.92 -29.55 -0.45
N PRO A 155 -23.51 -30.21 -1.48
CA PRO A 155 -22.86 -31.29 -2.21
C PRO A 155 -21.67 -30.81 -3.07
N SER A 156 -21.53 -29.50 -3.27
CA SER A 156 -20.39 -28.88 -3.93
C SER A 156 -20.19 -27.47 -3.37
N SER A 157 -18.94 -27.01 -3.40
CA SER A 157 -18.61 -25.61 -3.16
C SER A 157 -18.51 -24.79 -4.45
N ASP A 158 -18.47 -25.44 -5.62
CA ASP A 158 -18.31 -24.79 -6.91
C ASP A 158 -19.62 -24.11 -7.35
N PRO A 159 -19.65 -22.78 -7.54
CA PRO A 159 -20.84 -22.04 -7.96
C PRO A 159 -21.35 -22.45 -9.36
N ALA A 160 -20.48 -22.97 -10.25
CA ALA A 160 -20.87 -23.47 -11.56
C ALA A 160 -21.58 -24.84 -11.48
N ASN A 161 -21.40 -25.59 -10.38
CA ASN A 161 -21.96 -26.94 -10.23
C ASN A 161 -23.50 -26.95 -10.40
N ALA A 162 -24.01 -27.98 -11.08
CA ALA A 162 -25.45 -28.14 -11.35
C ALA A 162 -26.33 -28.23 -10.09
N ALA A 163 -25.73 -28.49 -8.93
CA ALA A 163 -26.41 -28.45 -7.64
C ALA A 163 -26.90 -27.04 -7.25
N PHE A 164 -26.29 -25.98 -7.76
CA PHE A 164 -26.77 -24.62 -7.52
C PHE A 164 -27.73 -24.18 -8.61
N THR A 165 -28.85 -23.57 -8.22
CA THR A 165 -29.77 -22.87 -9.12
C THR A 165 -29.24 -21.47 -9.42
N LYS A 166 -29.31 -21.05 -10.68
CA LYS A 166 -28.89 -19.73 -11.16
C LYS A 166 -30.13 -18.96 -11.59
N GLN A 167 -30.34 -17.77 -11.03
CA GLN A 167 -31.43 -16.89 -11.41
C GLN A 167 -30.87 -15.53 -11.80
N ASN A 168 -31.28 -15.02 -12.96
CA ASN A 168 -30.82 -13.75 -13.54
C ASN A 168 -29.28 -13.60 -13.58
N VAL A 169 -28.56 -14.71 -13.68
CA VAL A 169 -27.09 -14.76 -13.68
C VAL A 169 -26.59 -15.88 -14.58
N THR A 170 -25.54 -15.60 -15.33
CA THR A 170 -24.73 -16.58 -16.04
C THR A 170 -23.47 -16.84 -15.22
N VAL A 171 -23.15 -18.11 -14.95
CA VAL A 171 -21.95 -18.50 -14.17
C VAL A 171 -21.01 -19.24 -15.09
N THR A 172 -19.87 -18.61 -15.41
CA THR A 172 -18.90 -19.16 -16.36
C THR A 172 -17.60 -19.53 -15.65
N PRO A 173 -17.13 -20.79 -15.75
CA PRO A 173 -15.81 -21.17 -15.27
C PRO A 173 -14.71 -20.37 -15.96
N THR A 174 -13.73 -19.95 -15.19
CA THR A 174 -12.57 -19.18 -15.64
C THR A 174 -11.37 -19.48 -14.71
N THR A 175 -10.26 -18.79 -14.94
CA THR A 175 -9.12 -18.82 -14.03
C THR A 175 -8.75 -17.40 -13.64
N SER A 176 -8.39 -17.20 -12.38
CA SER A 176 -7.87 -15.92 -11.90
C SER A 176 -6.39 -16.11 -11.54
N PRO A 177 -5.47 -15.27 -12.07
CA PRO A 177 -4.08 -15.31 -11.64
C PRO A 177 -4.01 -14.97 -10.15
N ASN A 178 -3.32 -15.80 -9.38
CA ASN A 178 -3.08 -15.52 -7.97
C ASN A 178 -1.85 -14.63 -7.85
N ALA A 179 -2.04 -13.34 -7.61
CA ALA A 179 -0.94 -12.51 -7.12
C ALA A 179 -0.59 -13.01 -5.70
N PRO A 180 0.69 -13.32 -5.40
CA PRO A 180 1.08 -13.71 -4.05
C PRO A 180 0.64 -12.61 -3.07
N SER A 181 -0.03 -13.03 -2.01
CA SER A 181 -0.42 -12.16 -0.91
C SER A 181 0.83 -11.68 -0.18
N LEU A 182 1.18 -10.40 -0.32
CA LEU A 182 1.87 -9.70 0.77
C LEU A 182 0.85 -9.56 1.90
N ILE A 183 1.24 -9.98 3.10
CA ILE A 183 0.46 -9.81 4.32
C ILE A 183 0.01 -8.35 4.42
N THR A 184 -1.30 -8.11 4.54
CA THR A 184 -1.81 -6.77 4.85
C THR A 184 -1.25 -6.39 6.21
N LEU A 185 -0.36 -5.39 6.20
CA LEU A 185 0.21 -4.83 7.41
C LEU A 185 -0.90 -4.11 8.19
N PRO A 186 -0.89 -4.13 9.55
CA PRO A 186 -1.86 -3.41 10.36
C PRO A 186 -1.91 -1.92 9.98
N ASP A 187 -3.04 -1.23 10.19
CA ASP A 187 -3.21 0.22 9.92
C ASP A 187 -2.05 1.06 10.48
N THR A 188 -1.49 0.67 11.63
CA THR A 188 -0.33 1.30 12.25
C THR A 188 0.95 1.18 11.43
N VAL A 189 1.14 0.09 10.68
CA VAL A 189 2.33 -0.15 9.87
C VAL A 189 2.22 0.46 8.48
N GLU A 190 1.04 0.50 7.86
CA GLU A 190 0.81 1.34 6.67
C GLU A 190 0.88 2.83 7.03
N GLU A 191 0.32 3.23 8.16
CA GLU A 191 0.56 4.59 8.68
C GLU A 191 2.05 4.85 8.92
N LEU A 192 2.82 3.89 9.45
CA LEU A 192 4.28 4.02 9.60
C LEU A 192 5.02 4.06 8.26
N TYR A 193 4.57 3.30 7.25
CA TYR A 193 5.16 3.29 5.91
C TYR A 193 4.91 4.60 5.17
N ILE A 194 3.67 5.12 5.22
CA ILE A 194 3.31 6.45 4.72
C ILE A 194 4.07 7.53 5.50
N ARG A 195 4.20 7.40 6.84
CA ARG A 195 4.98 8.32 7.69
C ARG A 195 6.48 8.30 7.37
N ALA A 196 7.06 7.17 6.96
CA ALA A 196 8.51 7.04 6.76
C ALA A 196 8.97 7.30 5.31
N ILE A 197 8.12 7.07 4.31
CA ILE A 197 8.51 7.03 2.89
C ILE A 197 7.61 7.89 1.99
N GLY A 198 6.35 8.12 2.40
CA GLY A 198 5.36 8.85 1.61
C GLY A 198 4.77 8.04 0.44
N ARG A 199 3.54 8.38 0.02
CA ARG A 199 2.84 7.68 -1.07
C ARG A 199 1.92 8.62 -1.85
N MET A 200 1.80 8.41 -3.16
CA MET A 200 0.75 9.00 -3.99
C MET A 200 -0.59 8.35 -3.61
N SER A 201 -1.27 8.88 -2.58
CA SER A 201 -2.48 8.28 -2.00
C SER A 201 -3.70 9.18 -2.08
N ALA A 202 -3.52 10.50 -2.24
CA ALA A 202 -4.65 11.41 -2.18
C ALA A 202 -5.53 11.40 -3.42
N THR A 203 -6.84 11.45 -3.23
CA THR A 203 -7.81 11.63 -4.31
C THR A 203 -7.96 13.12 -4.62
N LYS A 204 -7.88 13.49 -5.91
CA LYS A 204 -8.33 14.83 -6.37
C LYS A 204 -9.83 14.78 -6.57
N LEU A 205 -10.58 15.62 -5.87
CA LEU A 205 -11.99 15.87 -6.10
C LEU A 205 -12.09 17.04 -7.08
N VAL A 206 -12.76 16.84 -8.22
CA VAL A 206 -12.85 17.82 -9.30
C VAL A 206 -14.31 18.24 -9.50
N GLU A 207 -14.55 19.54 -9.53
CA GLU A 207 -15.88 20.11 -9.72
C GLU A 207 -16.40 19.90 -11.16
N PRO A 208 -17.73 19.89 -11.38
CA PRO A 208 -18.30 19.85 -12.72
C PRO A 208 -18.16 21.20 -13.44
N SER A 209 -18.33 21.18 -14.76
CA SER A 209 -18.56 22.41 -15.53
C SER A 209 -20.01 22.89 -15.35
N GLY A 210 -20.20 24.20 -15.18
CA GLY A 210 -21.53 24.80 -14.99
C GLY A 210 -21.97 24.93 -13.52
N SER A 211 -23.21 25.37 -13.29
CA SER A 211 -23.73 25.66 -11.94
C SER A 211 -23.99 24.39 -11.14
N ALA A 212 -23.31 24.22 -10.00
CA ALA A 212 -23.41 23.01 -9.18
C ALA A 212 -23.14 23.23 -7.68
N SER A 213 -23.43 22.18 -6.90
CA SER A 213 -23.00 22.00 -5.50
C SER A 213 -22.12 20.75 -5.39
N PRO A 214 -20.82 20.83 -5.72
CA PRO A 214 -19.98 19.66 -5.91
C PRO A 214 -19.73 18.96 -4.58
N SER A 215 -20.01 17.66 -4.51
CA SER A 215 -19.94 16.87 -3.28
C SER A 215 -19.57 15.42 -3.55
N VAL A 216 -18.75 14.85 -2.67
CA VAL A 216 -18.46 13.42 -2.58
C VAL A 216 -18.83 12.94 -1.18
N TYR A 217 -19.69 11.93 -1.08
CA TYR A 217 -20.34 11.57 0.18
C TYR A 217 -20.58 10.08 0.37
N GLN A 218 -20.74 9.70 1.64
CA GLN A 218 -21.29 8.40 2.06
C GLN A 218 -22.48 8.62 3.00
N ALA A 219 -23.49 7.76 2.90
CA ALA A 219 -24.58 7.73 3.85
C ALA A 219 -24.20 6.88 5.08
N LYS A 220 -24.25 7.46 6.28
CA LYS A 220 -24.09 6.73 7.54
C LYS A 220 -25.14 7.20 8.54
N SER A 221 -25.56 6.28 9.41
CA SER A 221 -26.54 6.57 10.46
C SER A 221 -25.85 6.96 11.76
N ALA A 222 -26.46 7.87 12.50
CA ALA A 222 -26.12 8.20 13.88
C ALA A 222 -27.39 8.19 14.72
N VAL A 223 -27.23 7.98 16.03
CA VAL A 223 -28.31 7.97 17.03
C VAL A 223 -28.28 9.29 17.79
N LEU A 224 -29.44 9.78 18.21
CA LEU A 224 -29.56 10.97 19.08
C LEU A 224 -28.61 10.85 20.28
N GLY A 225 -27.76 11.87 20.45
CA GLY A 225 -26.78 11.92 21.55
C GLY A 225 -25.40 11.37 21.23
N ASP A 226 -25.19 10.72 20.06
CA ASP A 226 -23.87 10.24 19.66
C ASP A 226 -22.85 11.38 19.58
N ALA A 227 -21.67 11.18 20.16
CA ALA A 227 -20.51 12.04 19.98
C ALA A 227 -19.87 11.76 18.62
N VAL A 228 -19.88 12.75 17.73
CA VAL A 228 -19.38 12.64 16.36
C VAL A 228 -18.00 13.28 16.29
N VAL A 229 -17.02 12.54 15.78
CA VAL A 229 -15.70 13.06 15.40
C VAL A 229 -15.40 12.69 13.96
N TRP A 230 -15.38 13.69 13.08
CA TRP A 230 -15.04 13.51 11.67
C TRP A 230 -13.73 14.23 11.34
N LYS A 231 -12.71 13.47 10.97
CA LYS A 231 -11.38 13.97 10.59
C LYS A 231 -11.14 13.78 9.11
N VAL A 232 -10.66 14.81 8.43
CA VAL A 232 -10.34 14.78 7.01
C VAL A 232 -8.97 15.39 6.77
N ILE A 233 -8.07 14.66 6.12
CA ILE A 233 -6.77 15.19 5.68
C ILE A 233 -6.94 15.73 4.27
N ALA A 234 -6.71 17.03 4.08
CA ALA A 234 -6.93 17.71 2.81
C ALA A 234 -5.84 18.73 2.47
N LYS A 235 -5.67 19.00 1.18
CA LYS A 235 -4.74 19.99 0.63
C LYS A 235 -5.38 20.72 -0.54
N LYS A 236 -5.12 22.02 -0.65
CA LYS A 236 -5.59 22.80 -1.79
C LYS A 236 -5.01 22.29 -3.11
N ALA A 237 -5.77 22.41 -4.18
CA ALA A 237 -5.25 22.43 -5.54
C ALA A 237 -5.61 23.80 -6.14
N GLU A 238 -6.36 23.84 -7.24
CA GLU A 238 -6.90 25.08 -7.80
C GLU A 238 -8.05 25.65 -6.94
N ARG A 239 -8.74 24.79 -6.18
CA ARG A 239 -9.68 25.16 -5.11
C ARG A 239 -9.02 24.91 -3.75
N TYR A 240 -9.36 25.78 -2.80
CA TYR A 240 -8.77 25.77 -1.46
C TYR A 240 -9.80 25.77 -0.34
N ARG A 241 -11.10 25.77 -0.63
CA ARG A 241 -12.15 25.72 0.39
C ARG A 241 -12.83 24.35 0.40
N LEU A 242 -12.53 23.56 1.43
CA LEU A 242 -13.22 22.30 1.73
C LEU A 242 -14.37 22.59 2.68
N ASN A 243 -15.56 22.08 2.38
CA ASN A 243 -16.70 22.18 3.28
C ASN A 243 -17.18 20.79 3.68
N LEU A 244 -17.24 20.53 4.98
CA LEU A 244 -17.79 19.31 5.56
C LEU A 244 -19.22 19.59 6.00
N PHE A 245 -20.15 18.83 5.44
CA PHE A 245 -21.58 19.12 5.56
C PHE A 245 -22.40 17.89 5.89
N SER A 246 -23.34 18.08 6.81
CA SER A 246 -24.45 17.15 7.09
C SER A 246 -25.67 17.95 7.55
N ASN A 247 -26.87 17.57 7.07
CA ASN A 247 -28.13 18.27 7.32
C ASN A 247 -29.17 17.44 8.09
N SER A 248 -28.84 16.23 8.49
CA SER A 248 -29.69 15.33 9.27
C SER A 248 -28.81 14.51 10.24
N ALA A 249 -29.41 13.88 11.24
CA ALA A 249 -28.74 13.14 12.32
C ALA A 249 -27.77 14.00 13.17
N ALA A 250 -26.60 14.35 12.62
CA ALA A 250 -25.67 15.34 13.15
C ALA A 250 -25.61 16.52 12.19
N ILE A 251 -26.13 17.68 12.60
CA ILE A 251 -26.26 18.85 11.73
C ILE A 251 -25.05 19.76 11.90
N PHE A 252 -24.28 19.94 10.82
CA PHE A 252 -23.16 20.87 10.79
C PHE A 252 -22.84 21.34 9.36
N ASN A 253 -22.26 22.52 9.27
CA ASN A 253 -21.81 23.13 8.04
C ASN A 253 -20.48 23.84 8.31
N CYS A 254 -19.38 23.11 8.13
CA CYS A 254 -18.04 23.56 8.52
C CYS A 254 -17.21 23.82 7.27
N THR A 255 -16.64 25.02 7.13
CA THR A 255 -15.78 25.37 5.99
C THR A 255 -14.35 25.57 6.47
N PHE A 256 -13.44 24.90 5.77
CA PHE A 256 -12.00 24.88 6.00
C PHE A 256 -11.32 25.56 4.82
N ASP A 257 -10.59 26.63 5.10
CA ASP A 257 -9.71 27.31 4.16
C ASP A 257 -8.32 26.67 4.24
N LEU A 258 -7.99 25.89 3.21
CA LEU A 258 -6.72 25.17 3.05
C LEU A 258 -5.60 26.06 2.49
N GLU A 259 -5.90 27.30 2.08
CA GLU A 259 -4.90 28.31 1.73
C GLU A 259 -4.34 28.92 3.01
N ASN A 260 -5.24 29.38 3.89
CA ASN A 260 -4.88 30.15 5.08
C ASN A 260 -4.86 29.32 6.38
N GLY A 261 -5.26 28.04 6.34
CA GLY A 261 -5.33 27.19 7.52
C GLY A 261 -6.37 27.64 8.53
N THR A 262 -7.53 28.14 8.08
CA THR A 262 -8.60 28.63 8.97
C THR A 262 -9.86 27.77 8.86
N ALA A 263 -10.62 27.69 9.96
CA ALA A 263 -11.86 26.93 10.03
C ALA A 263 -13.02 27.82 10.47
N SER A 264 -14.22 27.52 9.98
CA SER A 264 -15.47 28.19 10.34
C SER A 264 -16.60 27.17 10.45
N GLY A 265 -17.56 27.44 11.34
CA GLY A 265 -18.67 26.51 11.65
C GLY A 265 -18.56 25.94 13.06
N THR A 266 -19.70 25.47 13.59
CA THR A 266 -19.76 24.92 14.96
C THR A 266 -19.04 23.57 15.01
N GLY A 267 -18.09 23.43 15.94
CA GLY A 267 -17.33 22.20 16.14
C GLY A 267 -16.15 22.02 15.18
N ALA A 268 -15.85 23.00 14.32
CA ALA A 268 -14.77 22.95 13.34
C ALA A 268 -13.42 23.31 13.98
N SER A 269 -12.39 22.52 13.70
CA SER A 269 -10.99 22.85 14.00
C SER A 269 -10.08 22.39 12.87
N ILE A 270 -9.02 23.13 12.59
CA ILE A 270 -8.06 22.80 11.55
C ILE A 270 -6.65 22.82 12.14
N VAL A 271 -5.85 21.83 11.78
CA VAL A 271 -4.46 21.70 12.22
C VAL A 271 -3.58 21.53 11.01
N ALA A 272 -2.52 22.34 10.90
CA ALA A 272 -1.53 22.17 9.85
C ALA A 272 -0.75 20.87 10.08
N LEU A 273 -0.65 20.05 9.04
CA LEU A 273 0.18 18.84 9.00
C LEU A 273 1.45 19.03 8.16
N GLY A 274 1.67 20.26 7.67
CA GLY A 274 2.79 20.66 6.82
C GLY A 274 2.64 20.32 5.34
N ASN A 275 3.49 20.92 4.50
CA ASN A 275 3.45 20.81 3.03
C ASN A 275 2.08 21.14 2.41
N GLY A 276 1.34 22.07 3.02
CA GLY A 276 -0.01 22.47 2.59
C GLY A 276 -1.12 21.46 2.91
N TRP A 277 -0.81 20.40 3.66
CA TRP A 277 -1.80 19.46 4.19
C TRP A 277 -2.34 19.93 5.53
N TYR A 278 -3.64 19.71 5.74
CA TYR A 278 -4.35 20.05 6.97
C TYR A 278 -5.21 18.90 7.44
N GLU A 279 -5.25 18.66 8.75
CA GLU A 279 -6.29 17.87 9.40
C GLU A 279 -7.46 18.80 9.72
N CYS A 280 -8.55 18.65 8.96
CA CYS A 280 -9.83 19.31 9.18
C CYS A 280 -10.70 18.41 10.07
N THR A 281 -11.07 18.87 11.25
CA THR A 281 -11.86 18.11 12.22
C THR A 281 -13.20 18.79 12.49
N VAL A 282 -14.26 18.00 12.55
CA VAL A 282 -15.58 18.40 13.05
C VAL A 282 -15.92 17.55 14.27
N THR A 283 -16.21 18.21 15.39
CA THR A 283 -16.67 17.58 16.64
C THR A 283 -18.04 18.13 17.02
N VAL A 284 -19.08 17.30 16.97
CA VAL A 284 -20.47 17.69 17.29
C VAL A 284 -21.22 16.56 17.98
N THR A 285 -22.41 16.83 18.50
CA THR A 285 -23.33 15.82 19.05
C THR A 285 -24.51 15.63 18.10
N ALA A 286 -24.87 14.38 17.81
CA ALA A 286 -26.03 14.09 16.98
C ALA A 286 -27.34 14.55 17.66
N THR A 287 -28.17 15.27 16.91
CA THR A 287 -29.43 15.87 17.36
C THR A 287 -30.66 15.05 16.97
N ALA A 288 -30.49 13.94 16.24
CA ALA A 288 -31.55 13.01 15.87
C ALA A 288 -31.01 11.62 15.53
N SER A 289 -31.85 10.59 15.65
CA SER A 289 -31.55 9.24 15.17
C SER A 289 -31.96 9.09 13.71
N ALA A 290 -31.02 9.23 12.78
CA ALA A 290 -31.30 9.20 11.34
C ALA A 290 -30.06 8.81 10.52
N SER A 291 -30.29 8.46 9.26
CA SER A 291 -29.22 8.40 8.24
C SER A 291 -29.00 9.77 7.63
N THR A 292 -27.75 10.14 7.39
CA THR A 292 -27.36 11.40 6.73
C THR A 292 -26.21 11.17 5.75
N ASN A 293 -26.14 12.04 4.75
CA ASN A 293 -25.04 12.08 3.81
C ASN A 293 -23.93 12.94 4.42
N TRP A 294 -22.77 12.32 4.66
CA TRP A 294 -21.58 13.00 5.15
C TRP A 294 -20.78 13.49 3.95
N GLN A 295 -20.85 14.78 3.66
CA GLN A 295 -20.43 15.34 2.38
C GLN A 295 -19.10 16.10 2.47
N HIS A 296 -18.15 15.72 1.63
CA HIS A 296 -16.99 16.54 1.27
C HIS A 296 -17.39 17.42 0.10
N ARG A 297 -17.59 18.71 0.33
CA ARG A 297 -17.98 19.66 -0.70
C ARG A 297 -16.81 20.55 -1.12
N ILE A 298 -16.71 20.81 -2.41
CA ILE A 298 -15.76 21.78 -2.98
C ILE A 298 -16.47 23.13 -2.99
N PHE A 299 -15.83 24.19 -2.49
CA PHE A 299 -16.32 25.57 -2.60
C PHE A 299 -15.46 26.34 -3.61
N ALA A 300 -16.07 27.33 -4.29
CA ALA A 300 -15.34 28.36 -4.98
C ALA A 300 -14.52 29.22 -4.01
N ALA A 301 -13.56 29.99 -4.56
CA ALA A 301 -12.71 30.91 -3.81
C ALA A 301 -13.51 31.86 -2.89
N SER A 302 -14.71 32.28 -3.30
CA SER A 302 -15.62 33.08 -2.50
C SER A 302 -17.08 32.65 -2.72
N GLY A 303 -17.99 33.13 -1.87
CA GLY A 303 -19.41 32.82 -1.96
C GLY A 303 -19.82 31.47 -1.35
N THR A 304 -21.04 31.05 -1.68
CA THR A 304 -21.70 29.81 -1.24
C THR A 304 -22.11 28.96 -2.44
N HIS A 305 -22.62 27.77 -2.19
CA HIS A 305 -23.29 26.97 -3.23
C HIS A 305 -24.67 27.53 -3.62
N PRO A 306 -25.15 27.25 -4.85
CA PRO A 306 -24.37 26.69 -5.96
C PRO A 306 -23.41 27.73 -6.55
N TYR A 307 -22.36 27.27 -7.23
CA TYR A 307 -21.47 28.14 -8.00
C TYR A 307 -21.16 27.52 -9.38
N VAL A 308 -20.68 28.35 -10.31
CA VAL A 308 -20.31 27.90 -11.67
C VAL A 308 -18.89 27.35 -11.65
N GLY A 309 -18.76 26.04 -11.81
CA GLY A 309 -17.48 25.35 -11.92
C GLY A 309 -16.96 25.28 -13.36
N ASP A 310 -15.66 25.00 -13.49
CA ASP A 310 -14.96 24.93 -14.78
C ASP A 310 -14.78 23.50 -15.32
N GLY A 311 -15.11 22.46 -14.54
CA GLY A 311 -14.92 21.07 -14.92
C GLY A 311 -13.50 20.52 -14.72
N ALA A 312 -12.58 21.31 -14.16
CA ALA A 312 -11.15 20.97 -14.06
C ALA A 312 -10.55 21.25 -12.67
N SER A 313 -11.00 22.32 -12.01
CA SER A 313 -10.52 22.77 -10.71
C SER A 313 -11.00 21.87 -9.58
N GLY A 314 -10.15 21.70 -8.57
CA GLY A 314 -10.47 20.79 -7.47
C GLY A 314 -9.65 21.01 -6.22
N LEU A 315 -9.72 20.04 -5.30
CA LEU A 315 -8.87 19.96 -4.13
C LEU A 315 -8.51 18.50 -3.85
N TYR A 316 -7.48 18.27 -3.03
CA TYR A 316 -7.04 16.93 -2.66
C TYR A 316 -7.59 16.52 -1.30
N VAL A 317 -8.07 15.28 -1.20
CA VAL A 317 -8.42 14.62 0.05
C VAL A 317 -7.61 13.34 0.16
N GLN A 318 -6.80 13.23 1.20
CA GLN A 318 -5.98 12.06 1.45
C GLN A 318 -6.67 11.03 2.33
N SER A 319 -7.43 11.45 3.33
CA SER A 319 -8.19 10.51 4.16
C SER A 319 -9.43 11.16 4.75
N SER A 320 -10.44 10.33 5.06
CA SER A 320 -11.66 10.72 5.74
C SER A 320 -12.05 9.67 6.77
N LYS A 321 -12.01 10.01 8.06
CA LYS A 321 -12.27 9.07 9.16
C LYS A 321 -13.41 9.59 10.04
N LEU A 322 -14.51 8.84 10.11
CA LEU A 322 -15.70 9.15 10.92
C LEU A 322 -15.82 8.18 12.08
N HIS A 323 -15.80 8.71 13.31
CA HIS A 323 -15.96 7.94 14.54
C HIS A 323 -17.21 8.43 15.27
N LEU A 324 -18.03 7.48 15.75
CA LEU A 324 -19.13 7.74 16.67
C LEU A 324 -18.77 7.16 18.03
N ASN A 325 -18.89 7.94 19.10
CA ASN A 325 -18.63 7.54 20.48
C ASN A 325 -17.25 6.89 20.70
N GLY A 326 -16.24 7.29 19.92
CA GLY A 326 -14.90 6.69 19.97
C GLY A 326 -14.81 5.25 19.43
N GLY A 327 -15.85 4.75 18.76
CA GLY A 327 -15.85 3.45 18.08
C GLY A 327 -15.00 3.43 16.81
N ALA A 328 -15.07 2.34 16.04
CA ALA A 328 -14.28 2.17 14.81
C ALA A 328 -14.62 3.21 13.72
N ASN A 329 -13.69 3.43 12.78
CA ASN A 329 -13.93 4.29 11.63
C ASN A 329 -15.04 3.72 10.73
N LEU A 330 -16.12 4.49 10.58
CA LEU A 330 -17.30 4.08 9.82
C LEU A 330 -17.12 4.19 8.30
N PHE A 331 -16.09 4.88 7.82
CA PHE A 331 -15.76 4.96 6.38
C PHE A 331 -14.77 3.88 5.92
N GLY A 332 -14.24 3.03 6.82
CA GLY A 332 -13.19 2.05 6.47
C GLY A 332 -11.85 2.72 6.13
N ASP A 333 -10.99 2.06 5.34
CA ASP A 333 -9.68 2.57 4.89
C ASP A 333 -9.83 3.67 3.83
N SER A 334 -10.51 4.76 4.20
CA SER A 334 -10.98 5.83 3.32
C SER A 334 -9.85 6.78 2.89
N GLU A 335 -8.77 6.23 2.37
CA GLU A 335 -7.71 7.01 1.72
C GLU A 335 -8.05 7.33 0.26
N ASN A 336 -8.96 6.56 -0.34
CA ASN A 336 -9.37 6.72 -1.73
C ASN A 336 -10.87 7.03 -1.84
N LEU A 337 -11.19 8.31 -2.06
CA LEU A 337 -12.57 8.76 -2.29
C LEU A 337 -13.06 8.48 -3.73
N SER A 338 -12.24 7.86 -4.58
CA SER A 338 -12.63 7.49 -5.94
C SER A 338 -13.42 6.18 -6.02
N THR A 339 -13.49 5.39 -4.94
CA THR A 339 -14.14 4.06 -4.93
C THR A 339 -15.64 4.15 -5.18
N SER A 340 -16.26 3.00 -5.46
CA SER A 340 -17.70 2.90 -5.69
C SER A 340 -18.56 3.17 -4.44
N ALA A 341 -18.01 3.08 -3.22
CA ALA A 341 -18.77 3.40 -2.01
C ALA A 341 -19.00 4.90 -1.83
N TRP A 342 -18.13 5.74 -2.40
CA TRP A 342 -18.30 7.18 -2.39
C TRP A 342 -19.22 7.62 -3.54
N THR A 343 -20.40 8.11 -3.17
CA THR A 343 -21.34 8.71 -4.11
C THR A 343 -20.89 10.11 -4.49
N LYS A 344 -21.01 10.45 -5.75
CA LYS A 344 -20.53 11.72 -6.34
C LYS A 344 -21.75 12.47 -6.87
N SER A 345 -21.91 13.75 -6.55
CA SER A 345 -22.98 14.54 -7.17
C SER A 345 -22.75 14.72 -8.68
N ALA A 346 -23.81 15.02 -9.42
CA ALA A 346 -23.78 15.02 -10.89
C ALA A 346 -22.62 15.86 -11.46
N GLY A 347 -21.82 15.22 -12.33
CA GLY A 347 -20.68 15.84 -13.02
C GLY A 347 -19.40 15.98 -12.18
N VAL A 348 -19.41 15.65 -10.87
CA VAL A 348 -18.20 15.59 -10.06
C VAL A 348 -17.36 14.40 -10.51
N THR A 349 -16.06 14.61 -10.70
CA THR A 349 -15.10 13.53 -10.99
C THR A 349 -14.07 13.41 -9.87
N THR A 350 -13.47 12.22 -9.75
CA THR A 350 -12.45 11.92 -8.76
C THR A 350 -11.28 11.24 -9.42
N VAL A 351 -10.06 11.68 -9.12
CA VAL A 351 -8.82 11.08 -9.64
C VAL A 351 -8.05 10.50 -8.46
N ALA A 352 -7.91 9.18 -8.40
CA ALA A 352 -7.14 8.49 -7.36
C ALA A 352 -5.64 8.80 -7.49
N ASN A 353 -4.89 8.68 -6.38
CA ASN A 353 -3.43 8.77 -6.34
C ASN A 353 -2.88 10.04 -7.04
N ALA A 354 -3.55 11.17 -6.85
CA ALA A 354 -3.31 12.41 -7.56
C ALA A 354 -2.38 13.39 -6.83
N ALA A 355 -2.08 13.15 -5.55
CA ALA A 355 -1.06 13.89 -4.83
C ALA A 355 -0.30 13.01 -3.81
N LEU A 356 0.96 13.37 -3.58
CA LEU A 356 1.86 12.77 -2.60
C LEU A 356 1.51 13.28 -1.20
N TYR A 357 1.30 12.34 -0.27
CA TYR A 357 1.19 12.60 1.16
C TYR A 357 2.35 11.92 1.89
N LEU A 358 3.07 12.69 2.72
CA LEU A 358 4.30 12.28 3.42
C LEU A 358 4.07 11.95 4.91
N GLY A 359 2.83 11.92 5.37
CA GLY A 359 2.50 11.70 6.79
C GLY A 359 2.82 12.90 7.71
N LEU A 360 2.53 12.72 9.01
CA LEU A 360 2.60 13.73 10.08
C LEU A 360 4.02 14.21 10.48
N LEU A 361 5.07 13.86 9.74
CA LEU A 361 6.45 14.28 10.05
C LEU A 361 6.76 15.74 9.68
N ALA A 362 5.85 16.46 9.03
CA ALA A 362 5.98 17.91 8.97
C ALA A 362 5.37 18.50 10.25
N ASN A 363 6.26 18.73 11.22
CA ASN A 363 5.94 19.36 12.49
C ASN A 363 5.28 20.73 12.22
N GLY A 364 4.03 20.89 12.64
CA GLY A 364 3.23 22.10 12.40
C GLY A 364 3.74 23.36 13.11
N ALA A 365 4.82 23.27 13.87
CA ALA A 365 5.44 24.38 14.60
C ALA A 365 6.58 25.08 13.82
N ASP A 366 7.17 24.46 12.79
CA ASP A 366 8.48 24.89 12.28
C ASP A 366 8.50 25.51 10.87
N ILE A 367 7.38 25.74 10.19
CA ILE A 367 7.43 26.18 8.78
C ILE A 367 6.46 27.31 8.47
N GLY A 368 6.90 28.52 8.82
CA GLY A 368 6.55 29.69 8.04
C GLY A 368 7.25 29.61 6.67
N GLY A 369 6.46 29.72 5.60
CA GLY A 369 6.80 30.55 4.44
C GLY A 369 7.93 30.16 3.46
N ASP A 370 8.69 29.08 3.62
CA ASP A 370 9.74 28.72 2.65
C ASP A 370 9.33 27.61 1.66
N PRO A 371 9.83 27.65 0.40
CA PRO A 371 9.58 26.61 -0.60
C PRO A 371 10.06 25.25 -0.10
N TYR A 372 9.32 24.19 -0.46
CA TYR A 372 9.62 22.80 -0.12
C TYR A 372 11.10 22.46 -0.38
N GLU A 373 11.87 22.24 0.68
CA GLU A 373 13.25 21.76 0.62
C GLU A 373 13.19 20.22 0.45
N ASP A 374 13.45 19.77 -0.78
CA ASP A 374 13.38 18.36 -1.16
C ASP A 374 14.63 17.56 -0.76
N GLY A 375 15.55 18.17 -0.03
CA GLY A 375 16.87 17.67 0.31
C GLY A 375 17.90 17.87 -0.80
N SER A 376 17.54 18.43 -1.96
CA SER A 376 18.48 18.53 -3.08
C SER A 376 19.50 19.64 -2.92
N THR A 377 19.20 20.69 -2.14
CA THR A 377 20.08 21.86 -2.05
C THR A 377 21.38 21.54 -1.35
N GLU A 378 21.32 20.79 -0.24
CA GLU A 378 22.51 20.39 0.52
C GLU A 378 23.44 19.45 -0.24
N LEU A 379 22.93 18.76 -1.27
CA LEU A 379 23.71 17.80 -2.05
C LEU A 379 24.51 18.45 -3.17
N ILE A 380 24.19 19.69 -3.56
CA ILE A 380 24.82 20.37 -4.68
C ILE A 380 26.31 20.55 -4.39
N ALA A 381 27.14 20.17 -5.35
CA ALA A 381 28.59 20.33 -5.33
C ALA A 381 29.33 19.59 -4.21
N LEU A 382 28.66 18.78 -3.38
CA LEU A 382 29.35 17.94 -2.41
C LEU A 382 30.35 17.02 -3.13
N LYS A 383 31.58 16.97 -2.62
CA LYS A 383 32.64 16.11 -3.16
C LYS A 383 32.40 14.67 -2.73
N TRP A 384 32.06 13.84 -3.70
CA TRP A 384 31.65 12.45 -3.47
C TRP A 384 32.68 11.47 -4.02
N ALA A 385 33.25 10.63 -3.15
CA ALA A 385 34.05 9.49 -3.55
C ALA A 385 33.22 8.18 -3.50
N ALA A 386 33.15 7.47 -4.62
CA ALA A 386 32.39 6.22 -4.73
C ALA A 386 33.33 5.01 -4.77
N LEU A 387 33.38 4.25 -3.68
CA LEU A 387 34.09 2.97 -3.60
C LEU A 387 33.15 1.83 -4.01
N GLY A 388 33.66 0.91 -4.83
CA GLY A 388 32.94 -0.32 -5.15
C GLY A 388 33.62 -1.16 -6.21
N ASP A 389 32.84 -2.04 -6.84
CA ASP A 389 33.35 -3.04 -7.78
C ASP A 389 33.09 -2.70 -9.27
N SER A 390 32.91 -3.74 -10.11
CA SER A 390 32.57 -3.63 -11.53
C SER A 390 31.28 -2.84 -11.79
N ILE A 391 30.31 -2.87 -10.87
CA ILE A 391 29.05 -2.12 -11.00
C ILE A 391 29.31 -0.62 -10.80
N THR A 392 30.26 -0.27 -9.94
CA THR A 392 30.63 1.12 -9.64
C THR A 392 31.51 1.72 -10.73
N ILE A 393 32.55 1.00 -11.17
CA ILE A 393 33.46 1.50 -12.21
C ILE A 393 32.76 1.65 -13.57
N ALA A 394 31.74 0.85 -13.86
CA ALA A 394 30.92 0.98 -15.07
C ALA A 394 30.16 2.33 -15.15
N GLY A 395 29.92 2.98 -14.00
CA GLY A 395 29.41 4.34 -13.95
C GLY A 395 27.90 4.50 -14.21
N PHE A 396 27.16 3.43 -14.47
CA PHE A 396 25.74 3.53 -14.82
C PHE A 396 24.86 4.12 -13.72
N TYR A 397 25.09 3.77 -12.45
CA TYR A 397 24.33 4.36 -11.34
C TYR A 397 24.98 5.62 -10.77
N THR A 398 26.32 5.68 -10.74
CA THR A 398 27.04 6.82 -10.15
C THR A 398 26.87 8.08 -10.99
N SER A 399 26.80 7.95 -12.32
CA SER A 399 26.48 9.07 -13.21
C SER A 399 25.07 9.63 -12.99
N VAL A 400 24.09 8.77 -12.74
CA VAL A 400 22.71 9.18 -12.43
C VAL A 400 22.66 9.94 -11.11
N ILE A 401 23.32 9.43 -10.07
CA ILE A 401 23.40 10.12 -8.77
C ILE A 401 24.07 11.48 -8.94
N ALA A 402 25.25 11.54 -9.55
CA ALA A 402 25.99 12.79 -9.75
C ALA A 402 25.18 13.81 -10.58
N SER A 403 24.51 13.35 -11.63
CA SER A 403 23.64 14.19 -12.47
C SER A 403 22.48 14.79 -11.69
N GLN A 404 21.74 13.98 -10.91
CA GLN A 404 20.52 14.43 -10.26
C GLN A 404 20.76 15.19 -8.95
N THR A 405 21.84 14.86 -8.24
CA THR A 405 22.24 15.54 -7.00
C THR A 405 23.16 16.73 -7.24
N ARG A 406 23.84 16.79 -8.39
CA ARG A 406 24.92 17.74 -8.71
C ARG A 406 26.15 17.60 -7.80
N MET A 407 26.33 16.45 -7.16
CA MET A 407 27.57 16.11 -6.46
C MET A 407 28.74 15.93 -7.43
N VAL A 408 29.96 16.24 -6.98
CA VAL A 408 31.19 16.07 -7.77
C VAL A 408 31.75 14.68 -7.52
N LEU A 409 31.56 13.78 -8.49
CA LEU A 409 31.95 12.36 -8.37
C LEU A 409 33.46 12.14 -8.62
N THR A 410 34.10 11.44 -7.68
CA THR A 410 35.35 10.69 -7.87
C THR A 410 35.01 9.19 -7.86
N ASN A 411 35.02 8.56 -9.03
CA ASN A 411 34.69 7.14 -9.16
C ASN A 411 35.94 6.28 -8.89
N LEU A 412 35.91 5.52 -7.80
CA LEU A 412 37.00 4.65 -7.33
C LEU A 412 36.60 3.17 -7.41
N GLY A 413 35.71 2.81 -8.34
CA GLY A 413 35.33 1.43 -8.57
C GLY A 413 36.47 0.57 -9.13
N VAL A 414 36.52 -0.72 -8.78
CA VAL A 414 37.50 -1.66 -9.31
C VAL A 414 36.82 -2.94 -9.78
N SER A 415 36.97 -3.28 -11.06
CA SER A 415 36.29 -4.45 -11.63
C SER A 415 36.66 -5.76 -10.91
N GLY A 416 35.65 -6.56 -10.56
CA GLY A 416 35.82 -7.85 -9.88
C GLY A 416 36.35 -7.78 -8.45
N ALA A 417 36.42 -6.58 -7.84
CA ALA A 417 37.04 -6.38 -6.54
C ALA A 417 36.12 -6.75 -5.37
N SER A 418 36.74 -7.16 -4.26
CA SER A 418 36.14 -7.32 -2.93
C SER A 418 36.65 -6.25 -1.97
N LEU A 419 35.98 -6.13 -0.82
CA LEU A 419 36.47 -5.34 0.30
C LEU A 419 37.43 -6.14 1.18
N GLY A 420 37.10 -7.41 1.47
CA GLY A 420 37.88 -8.26 2.36
C GLY A 420 38.96 -9.11 1.66
N GLN A 421 39.56 -10.00 2.45
CA GLN A 421 40.56 -10.94 1.95
C GLN A 421 39.88 -12.06 1.14
N SER A 422 40.24 -12.18 -0.14
CA SER A 422 39.79 -13.26 -1.01
C SER A 422 40.28 -14.61 -0.50
N THR A 423 39.43 -15.63 -0.58
CA THR A 423 39.84 -17.03 -0.36
C THR A 423 39.97 -17.82 -1.65
N THR A 424 39.72 -17.19 -2.79
CA THR A 424 39.88 -17.77 -4.13
C THR A 424 41.12 -17.17 -4.83
N ALA A 425 41.35 -17.54 -6.10
CA ALA A 425 42.48 -17.02 -6.87
C ALA A 425 42.37 -15.53 -7.27
N TYR A 426 41.26 -14.86 -6.93
CA TYR A 426 41.09 -13.43 -7.20
C TYR A 426 41.95 -12.55 -6.28
N ALA A 427 42.36 -11.38 -6.79
CA ALA A 427 43.10 -10.40 -6.01
C ALA A 427 42.26 -9.86 -4.84
N SER A 428 42.87 -9.83 -3.65
CA SER A 428 42.24 -9.34 -2.42
C SER A 428 42.22 -7.81 -2.35
N PHE A 429 41.30 -7.27 -1.54
CA PHE A 429 41.31 -5.86 -1.11
C PHE A 429 41.15 -4.83 -2.22
N GLY A 430 40.64 -5.21 -3.39
CA GLY A 430 40.55 -4.30 -4.54
C GLY A 430 39.75 -3.01 -4.22
N ILE A 431 38.67 -3.12 -3.44
CA ILE A 431 37.90 -1.96 -2.96
C ILE A 431 38.64 -1.25 -1.81
N TYR A 432 39.14 -2.02 -0.84
CA TYR A 432 39.80 -1.46 0.35
C TYR A 432 41.05 -0.63 0.00
N ASN A 433 41.84 -1.07 -0.97
CA ASN A 433 43.06 -0.38 -1.40
C ASN A 433 42.76 0.98 -2.06
N GLN A 434 41.54 1.20 -2.56
CA GLN A 434 41.14 2.50 -3.12
C GLN A 434 40.90 3.56 -2.06
N ILE A 435 40.80 3.19 -0.78
CA ILE A 435 40.61 4.17 0.30
C ILE A 435 41.73 5.20 0.31
N ALA A 436 42.98 4.81 0.05
CA ALA A 436 44.11 5.74 -0.02
C ALA A 436 44.01 6.78 -1.16
N ASN A 437 43.16 6.54 -2.15
CA ASN A 437 42.94 7.43 -3.30
C ASN A 437 41.72 8.35 -3.10
N ILE A 438 41.01 8.27 -1.97
CA ILE A 438 39.94 9.21 -1.64
C ILE A 438 40.55 10.60 -1.43
N PRO A 439 40.10 11.64 -2.15
CA PRO A 439 40.54 13.01 -1.86
C PRO A 439 40.23 13.39 -0.41
N ALA A 440 41.20 13.96 0.30
CA ALA A 440 41.07 14.26 1.73
C ALA A 440 39.95 15.27 2.04
N ASP A 441 39.56 16.07 1.05
CA ASP A 441 38.45 17.02 1.08
C ASP A 441 37.11 16.44 0.61
N SER A 442 37.01 15.11 0.45
CA SER A 442 35.73 14.45 0.18
C SER A 442 34.75 14.69 1.32
N GLU A 443 33.52 15.04 0.99
CA GLU A 443 32.43 15.32 1.93
C GLU A 443 31.50 14.12 2.07
N VAL A 444 31.45 13.25 1.06
CA VAL A 444 30.67 12.02 1.08
C VAL A 444 31.51 10.86 0.54
N VAL A 445 31.49 9.73 1.23
CA VAL A 445 32.09 8.48 0.76
C VAL A 445 31.03 7.40 0.76
N THR A 446 30.77 6.79 -0.41
CA THR A 446 29.87 5.64 -0.52
C THR A 446 30.65 4.34 -0.66
N ILE A 447 30.20 3.28 0.00
CA ILE A 447 30.81 1.94 -0.08
C ILE A 447 29.78 0.96 -0.66
N ALA A 448 30.00 0.52 -1.90
CA ALA A 448 29.21 -0.52 -2.56
C ALA A 448 30.05 -1.82 -2.67
N ALA A 449 29.97 -2.68 -1.65
CA ALA A 449 30.73 -3.92 -1.55
C ALA A 449 29.84 -5.12 -1.20
N GLY A 450 30.36 -6.33 -1.28
CA GLY A 450 29.69 -7.55 -0.82
C GLY A 450 29.27 -8.52 -1.92
N ILE A 451 28.99 -8.05 -3.13
CA ILE A 451 28.53 -8.94 -4.21
C ILE A 451 29.66 -9.88 -4.67
N ASN A 452 30.88 -9.36 -4.85
CA ASN A 452 32.06 -10.15 -5.18
C ASN A 452 32.66 -10.84 -3.95
N ASP A 453 32.58 -10.21 -2.77
CA ASP A 453 32.95 -10.85 -1.50
C ASP A 453 32.17 -12.16 -1.32
N PHE A 454 30.87 -12.16 -1.68
CA PHE A 454 30.04 -13.36 -1.68
C PHE A 454 30.32 -14.31 -2.87
N GLY A 455 30.24 -13.79 -4.11
CA GLY A 455 30.04 -14.60 -5.31
C GLY A 455 31.29 -15.01 -6.08
N ALA A 456 32.38 -14.26 -5.99
CA ALA A 456 33.61 -14.51 -6.76
C ALA A 456 34.83 -14.77 -5.86
N GLN A 457 34.99 -13.97 -4.81
CA GLN A 457 36.16 -13.99 -3.94
C GLN A 457 35.95 -14.85 -2.69
N GLU A 458 34.68 -15.18 -2.40
CA GLU A 458 34.25 -16.00 -1.27
C GLU A 458 34.93 -15.61 0.06
N VAL A 459 35.05 -14.30 0.29
CA VAL A 459 35.60 -13.72 1.52
C VAL A 459 34.93 -14.36 2.72
N VAL A 460 35.72 -14.74 3.72
CA VAL A 460 35.18 -15.31 4.98
C VAL A 460 34.20 -14.31 5.58
N LEU A 461 32.92 -14.69 5.75
CA LEU A 461 31.88 -13.76 6.22
C LEU A 461 32.27 -13.12 7.55
N GLY A 462 32.68 -13.94 8.52
CA GLY A 462 33.02 -13.50 9.88
C GLY A 462 31.79 -13.23 10.73
N VAL A 463 31.98 -12.44 11.78
CA VAL A 463 30.92 -12.04 12.73
C VAL A 463 31.08 -10.57 13.13
N LEU A 464 29.97 -9.96 13.55
CA LEU A 464 29.94 -8.58 14.03
C LEU A 464 30.95 -8.37 15.18
N GLY A 465 31.66 -7.24 15.16
CA GLY A 465 32.69 -6.87 16.14
C GLY A 465 34.13 -7.22 15.74
N GLN A 466 34.33 -7.96 14.66
CA GLN A 466 35.66 -8.09 14.05
C GLN A 466 36.08 -6.78 13.39
N THR A 467 37.38 -6.49 13.35
CA THR A 467 37.90 -5.15 12.96
C THR A 467 39.01 -5.18 11.90
N THR A 468 39.41 -6.36 11.42
CA THR A 468 40.49 -6.55 10.44
C THR A 468 39.93 -6.99 9.09
N THR A 469 40.66 -6.76 7.99
CA THR A 469 40.24 -7.12 6.63
C THR A 469 40.20 -8.64 6.32
N ALA A 470 40.53 -9.50 7.30
CA ALA A 470 40.49 -10.96 7.17
C ALA A 470 39.07 -11.54 6.99
N THR A 471 38.03 -10.83 7.42
CA THR A 471 36.63 -11.23 7.24
C THR A 471 35.81 -10.09 6.63
N PHE A 472 34.63 -10.39 6.09
CA PHE A 472 33.77 -9.36 5.50
C PHE A 472 33.24 -8.38 6.56
N TYR A 473 32.75 -8.87 7.71
CA TYR A 473 32.39 -8.00 8.85
C TYR A 473 33.56 -7.11 9.28
N GLY A 474 34.75 -7.69 9.41
CA GLY A 474 35.94 -6.95 9.81
C GLY A 474 36.43 -5.95 8.76
N ALA A 475 36.31 -6.28 7.47
CA ALA A 475 36.68 -5.40 6.36
C ALA A 475 35.77 -4.18 6.26
N LEU A 476 34.46 -4.34 6.51
CA LEU A 476 33.52 -3.22 6.60
C LEU A 476 33.90 -2.25 7.72
N TRP A 477 34.22 -2.77 8.91
CA TRP A 477 34.71 -1.95 10.03
C TRP A 477 36.04 -1.26 9.70
N ALA A 478 37.01 -2.02 9.20
CA ALA A 478 38.34 -1.50 8.85
C ALA A 478 38.23 -0.39 7.80
N ALA A 479 37.33 -0.53 6.83
CA ALA A 479 37.09 0.49 5.82
C ALA A 479 36.60 1.81 6.43
N VAL A 480 35.68 1.77 7.40
CA VAL A 480 35.22 2.96 8.12
C VAL A 480 36.38 3.65 8.83
N VAL A 481 37.22 2.90 9.54
CA VAL A 481 38.40 3.44 10.25
C VAL A 481 39.40 4.07 9.28
N ALA A 482 39.68 3.40 8.16
CA ALA A 482 40.60 3.88 7.15
C ALA A 482 40.06 5.14 6.44
N ILE A 483 38.76 5.18 6.10
CA ILE A 483 38.12 6.36 5.50
C ILE A 483 38.12 7.53 6.47
N ARG A 484 37.84 7.30 7.76
CA ARG A 484 37.94 8.35 8.80
C ARG A 484 39.35 8.92 8.94
N THR A 485 40.37 8.13 8.63
CA THR A 485 41.76 8.61 8.62
C THR A 485 42.06 9.41 7.35
N GLN A 486 41.56 8.96 6.19
CA GLN A 486 41.83 9.58 4.89
C GLN A 486 41.01 10.85 4.63
N ALA A 487 39.72 10.83 4.96
CA ALA A 487 38.75 11.90 4.77
C ALA A 487 37.93 12.08 6.07
N PRO A 488 38.50 12.73 7.11
CA PRO A 488 37.94 12.74 8.45
C PRO A 488 36.50 13.26 8.55
N ASN A 489 36.15 14.24 7.71
CA ASN A 489 34.86 14.91 7.73
C ASN A 489 33.80 14.27 6.81
N ALA A 490 34.18 13.27 6.01
CA ALA A 490 33.28 12.69 5.03
C ALA A 490 32.10 11.95 5.69
N LYS A 491 30.87 12.17 5.23
CA LYS A 491 29.75 11.31 5.61
C LYS A 491 29.88 9.98 4.89
N ILE A 492 29.96 8.89 5.66
CA ILE A 492 30.13 7.53 5.11
C ILE A 492 28.75 6.91 4.94
N ILE A 493 28.48 6.35 3.76
CA ILE A 493 27.18 5.76 3.42
C ILE A 493 27.41 4.40 2.77
N PHE A 494 26.83 3.35 3.33
CA PHE A 494 26.91 2.00 2.75
C PHE A 494 25.78 1.78 1.74
N PHE A 495 26.09 1.17 0.60
CA PHE A 495 25.09 0.64 -0.31
C PHE A 495 25.04 -0.88 -0.16
N VAL A 496 23.90 -1.39 0.31
CA VAL A 496 23.70 -2.84 0.50
C VAL A 496 23.64 -3.49 -0.88
N PRO A 497 24.44 -4.53 -1.18
CA PRO A 497 24.53 -5.10 -2.52
C PRO A 497 23.20 -5.74 -2.94
N TYR A 498 22.88 -5.64 -4.23
CA TYR A 498 21.74 -6.34 -4.83
C TYR A 498 22.14 -7.72 -5.37
N SER A 499 21.16 -8.59 -5.54
CA SER A 499 21.33 -9.93 -6.12
C SER A 499 21.38 -9.89 -7.65
N GLY A 500 22.22 -10.72 -8.27
CA GLY A 500 22.01 -11.13 -9.66
C GLY A 500 20.64 -11.81 -9.84
N ASP A 501 20.15 -11.85 -11.07
CA ASP A 501 18.88 -12.46 -11.44
C ASP A 501 18.90 -13.99 -11.31
N SER A 502 17.78 -14.63 -11.64
CA SER A 502 17.63 -16.08 -11.57
C SER A 502 18.57 -16.86 -12.49
N THR A 503 19.18 -16.22 -13.49
CA THR A 503 20.09 -16.84 -14.46
C THR A 503 21.55 -16.74 -14.05
N HIS A 504 21.92 -15.72 -13.25
CA HIS A 504 23.31 -15.52 -12.85
C HIS A 504 23.80 -16.64 -11.90
N ALA A 505 24.92 -17.29 -12.22
CA ALA A 505 25.32 -18.54 -11.57
C ALA A 505 25.78 -18.38 -10.11
N THR A 506 26.55 -17.33 -9.82
CA THR A 506 27.33 -17.22 -8.57
C THR A 506 26.88 -16.10 -7.63
N HIS A 507 26.40 -14.97 -8.15
CA HIS A 507 26.11 -13.74 -7.40
C HIS A 507 24.62 -13.53 -7.10
N ARG A 508 23.89 -14.59 -6.73
CA ARG A 508 22.43 -14.51 -6.50
C ARG A 508 22.01 -15.00 -5.11
N ILE A 509 20.88 -14.50 -4.62
CA ILE A 509 20.19 -15.07 -3.45
C ILE A 509 19.73 -16.50 -3.71
N MET A 510 19.37 -17.22 -2.64
CA MET A 510 19.04 -18.65 -2.65
C MET A 510 20.19 -19.58 -3.08
N ARG A 511 21.40 -19.04 -3.23
CA ARG A 511 22.65 -19.80 -3.40
C ARG A 511 23.49 -19.72 -2.14
N THR A 512 24.15 -20.82 -1.81
CA THR A 512 25.17 -20.91 -0.77
C THR A 512 26.55 -20.95 -1.41
N ASN A 513 27.49 -20.12 -0.94
CA ASN A 513 28.85 -20.08 -1.44
C ASN A 513 29.74 -21.22 -0.95
N GLY A 514 30.95 -21.32 -1.50
CA GLY A 514 31.90 -22.37 -1.11
C GLY A 514 32.29 -22.34 0.37
N GLN A 515 32.00 -21.24 1.07
CA GLN A 515 32.18 -21.08 2.51
C GLN A 515 30.92 -21.38 3.34
N GLY A 516 29.84 -21.88 2.72
CA GLY A 516 28.59 -22.20 3.41
C GLY A 516 27.70 -20.99 3.72
N ASN A 517 27.99 -19.81 3.17
CA ASN A 517 27.26 -18.56 3.45
C ASN A 517 26.34 -18.16 2.28
N THR A 518 25.31 -17.36 2.53
CA THR A 518 24.36 -16.85 1.53
C THR A 518 24.56 -15.35 1.29
N LEU A 519 24.15 -14.84 0.12
CA LEU A 519 24.25 -13.39 -0.18
C LEU A 519 23.47 -12.54 0.84
N ASP A 520 22.34 -13.04 1.33
CA ASP A 520 21.55 -12.35 2.37
C ASP A 520 22.36 -12.11 3.65
N GLN A 521 23.24 -13.05 4.03
CA GLN A 521 24.13 -12.86 5.17
C GLN A 521 25.18 -11.75 4.93
N PHE A 522 25.68 -11.60 3.70
CA PHE A 522 26.55 -10.47 3.35
C PHE A 522 25.79 -9.14 3.32
N MET A 523 24.55 -9.13 2.79
CA MET A 523 23.68 -7.95 2.84
C MET A 523 23.39 -7.54 4.28
N ARG A 524 23.11 -8.52 5.15
CA ARG A 524 22.95 -8.31 6.60
C ARG A 524 24.21 -7.74 7.25
N ALA A 525 25.39 -8.25 6.89
CA ALA A 525 26.66 -7.74 7.44
C ALA A 525 26.86 -6.24 7.13
N VAL A 526 26.52 -5.80 5.91
CA VAL A 526 26.58 -4.37 5.56
C VAL A 526 25.65 -3.54 6.45
N ARG A 527 24.39 -3.98 6.65
CA ARG A 527 23.42 -3.29 7.50
C ARG A 527 23.89 -3.22 8.96
N GLU A 528 24.32 -4.35 9.51
CA GLU A 528 24.74 -4.43 10.92
C GLU A 528 25.98 -3.58 11.18
N VAL A 529 26.98 -3.58 10.30
CA VAL A 529 28.18 -2.76 10.47
C VAL A 529 27.85 -1.28 10.29
N ALA A 530 27.02 -0.89 9.33
CA ALA A 530 26.60 0.50 9.16
C ALA A 530 25.94 1.05 10.44
N LEU A 531 25.02 0.29 11.03
CA LEU A 531 24.39 0.64 12.31
C LEU A 531 25.40 0.70 13.45
N LEU A 532 26.28 -0.30 13.55
CA LEU A 532 27.31 -0.35 14.60
C LEU A 532 28.27 0.85 14.54
N THR A 533 28.62 1.31 13.34
CA THR A 533 29.52 2.45 13.13
C THR A 533 28.79 3.80 13.01
N SER A 534 27.48 3.84 13.29
CA SER A 534 26.63 5.03 13.15
C SER A 534 26.73 5.70 11.78
N CYS A 535 26.98 4.91 10.74
CA CYS A 535 26.99 5.35 9.35
C CYS A 535 25.61 5.07 8.73
N ALA A 536 25.19 5.94 7.79
CA ALA A 536 23.98 5.67 7.03
C ALA A 536 24.17 4.47 6.09
N TYR A 537 23.07 3.81 5.72
CA TYR A 537 23.05 2.88 4.60
C TYR A 537 21.80 3.08 3.74
N LEU A 538 21.93 2.78 2.44
CA LEU A 538 20.83 2.69 1.49
C LEU A 538 20.72 1.22 1.05
N ASP A 539 19.56 0.62 1.24
CA ASP A 539 19.35 -0.81 1.03
C ASP A 539 18.99 -1.14 -0.42
N VAL A 540 19.99 -1.02 -1.30
CA VAL A 540 19.77 -1.22 -2.74
C VAL A 540 19.27 -2.64 -3.01
N GLY A 541 19.84 -3.65 -2.38
CA GLY A 541 19.40 -5.04 -2.59
C GLY A 541 18.04 -5.39 -2.02
N GLY A 542 17.55 -4.68 -0.98
CA GLY A 542 16.24 -4.92 -0.37
C GLY A 542 15.11 -4.09 -0.98
N GLU A 543 15.39 -2.85 -1.39
CA GLU A 543 14.35 -1.84 -1.64
C GLU A 543 14.40 -1.21 -3.04
N SER A 544 15.52 -1.32 -3.76
CA SER A 544 15.64 -0.70 -5.08
C SER A 544 14.87 -1.44 -6.17
N GLY A 545 14.37 -2.66 -5.93
CA GLY A 545 13.78 -3.49 -6.99
C GLY A 545 14.79 -4.05 -8.01
N LEU A 546 16.09 -3.86 -7.76
CA LEU A 546 17.17 -4.64 -8.39
C LEU A 546 17.43 -5.89 -7.56
N GLY A 547 17.64 -7.03 -8.21
CA GLY A 547 17.72 -8.30 -7.50
C GLY A 547 17.33 -9.50 -8.35
N TYR A 548 17.06 -10.62 -7.67
CA TYR A 548 16.68 -11.90 -8.29
C TYR A 548 15.48 -11.82 -9.26
N PHE A 549 14.55 -10.91 -8.97
CA PHE A 549 13.30 -10.73 -9.71
C PHE A 549 13.33 -9.52 -10.66
N MET A 550 14.50 -8.91 -10.89
CA MET A 550 14.60 -7.75 -11.79
C MET A 550 14.36 -8.16 -13.25
N PRO A 551 13.87 -7.25 -14.11
CA PRO A 551 13.78 -7.50 -15.53
C PRO A 551 15.15 -7.79 -16.14
N ALA A 552 15.27 -8.84 -16.96
CA ALA A 552 16.52 -9.16 -17.67
C ALA A 552 17.06 -7.97 -18.49
N SER A 553 16.16 -7.10 -18.98
CA SER A 553 16.51 -5.89 -19.72
C SER A 553 17.29 -4.85 -18.90
N TYR A 554 17.40 -4.98 -17.58
CA TYR A 554 18.15 -4.05 -16.73
C TYR A 554 19.64 -4.39 -16.62
N THR A 555 20.05 -5.58 -17.08
CA THR A 555 21.43 -6.06 -16.99
C THR A 555 21.94 -6.56 -18.34
N SER A 556 23.25 -6.67 -18.49
CA SER A 556 23.87 -7.30 -19.67
C SER A 556 24.02 -8.82 -19.54
N ASP A 557 24.12 -9.32 -18.31
CA ASP A 557 24.47 -10.72 -18.02
C ASP A 557 23.77 -11.29 -16.77
N GLY A 558 22.69 -10.65 -16.35
CA GLY A 558 21.97 -11.02 -15.13
C GLY A 558 22.56 -10.43 -13.84
N LEU A 559 23.67 -9.69 -13.89
CA LEU A 559 24.22 -8.99 -12.72
C LEU A 559 24.62 -7.55 -13.02
N HIS A 560 25.43 -7.34 -14.05
CA HIS A 560 25.96 -6.02 -14.39
C HIS A 560 24.86 -5.18 -15.02
N ILE A 561 24.44 -4.14 -14.29
CA ILE A 561 23.42 -3.20 -14.76
C ILE A 561 23.89 -2.48 -16.02
N ASN A 562 22.97 -2.29 -16.96
CA ASN A 562 23.13 -1.37 -18.09
C ASN A 562 22.56 0.01 -17.72
N ALA A 563 22.36 0.90 -18.69
CA ALA A 563 21.80 2.24 -18.45
C ALA A 563 20.40 2.21 -17.79
N ALA A 564 19.54 1.24 -18.12
CA ALA A 564 18.21 1.13 -17.52
C ALA A 564 18.28 0.69 -16.05
N GLY A 565 19.10 -0.33 -15.74
CA GLY A 565 19.36 -0.74 -14.37
C GLY A 565 20.09 0.35 -13.56
N GLY A 566 21.01 1.08 -14.19
CA GLY A 566 21.70 2.25 -13.64
C GLY A 566 20.75 3.36 -13.24
N LEU A 567 19.77 3.68 -14.09
CA LEU A 567 18.72 4.65 -13.77
C LEU A 567 17.91 4.21 -12.55
N ARG A 568 17.54 2.94 -12.45
CA ARG A 568 16.79 2.42 -11.29
C ARG A 568 17.60 2.49 -10.00
N TYR A 569 18.84 1.99 -10.03
CA TYR A 569 19.78 2.05 -8.90
C TYR A 569 19.96 3.51 -8.47
N GLY A 570 20.39 4.36 -9.40
CA GLY A 570 20.72 5.75 -9.13
C GLY A 570 19.52 6.53 -8.59
N SER A 571 18.33 6.35 -9.15
CA SER A 571 17.12 7.05 -8.67
C SER A 571 16.75 6.65 -7.24
N TYR A 572 16.86 5.36 -6.88
CA TYR A 572 16.66 4.93 -5.49
C TYR A 572 17.66 5.60 -4.55
N CYS A 573 18.94 5.65 -4.94
CA CYS A 573 19.97 6.29 -4.15
C CYS A 573 19.80 7.81 -4.03
N VAL A 574 19.38 8.50 -5.09
CA VAL A 574 19.10 9.95 -5.07
C VAL A 574 18.03 10.27 -4.04
N GLU A 575 16.92 9.51 -4.02
CA GLU A 575 15.87 9.71 -3.03
C GLU A 575 16.34 9.37 -1.61
N GLY A 576 17.17 8.33 -1.45
CA GLY A 576 17.82 8.03 -0.18
C GLY A 576 18.73 9.15 0.33
N LEU A 577 19.56 9.72 -0.54
CA LEU A 577 20.43 10.85 -0.22
C LEU A 577 19.62 12.10 0.14
N ARG A 578 18.56 12.40 -0.60
CA ARG A 578 17.62 13.48 -0.28
C ARG A 578 16.95 13.26 1.07
N ARG A 579 16.57 12.02 1.41
CA ARG A 579 16.02 11.68 2.73
C ARG A 579 17.02 11.95 3.83
N LEU A 580 18.30 11.61 3.64
CA LEU A 580 19.36 11.89 4.59
C LEU A 580 19.60 13.40 4.75
N SER A 581 19.59 14.15 3.64
CA SER A 581 19.67 15.62 3.64
C SER A 581 18.55 16.26 4.45
N ARG A 582 17.29 15.91 4.19
CA ARG A 582 16.16 16.41 4.98
C ARG A 582 16.21 16.02 6.47
N ALA A 583 16.95 14.97 6.81
CA ALA A 583 17.19 14.58 8.19
C ALA A 583 18.40 15.30 8.83
N GLY A 584 18.99 16.28 8.14
CA GLY A 584 20.16 17.04 8.58
C GLY A 584 21.48 16.27 8.53
N TYR A 585 21.56 15.16 7.78
CA TYR A 585 22.74 14.30 7.79
C TYR A 585 23.99 14.99 7.19
N PHE A 586 23.79 15.87 6.21
CA PHE A 586 24.86 16.62 5.54
C PHE A 586 25.08 18.02 6.12
N GLY A 587 24.15 18.51 6.95
CA GLY A 587 24.28 19.74 7.73
C GLY A 587 25.36 19.67 8.82
N ALA A 588 25.86 20.85 9.20
CA ALA A 588 26.97 21.09 10.13
C ALA A 588 26.68 20.66 11.58
#